data_AF-A0A3L8B359-F1
#
_entry.id   AF-A0A3L8B359-F1
#
_cell.length_a   1.000
_cell.length_b   1.000
_cell.length_c   1.000
_cell.angle_alpha   90.00
_cell.angle_beta   90.00
_cell.angle_gamma   90.00
#
_symmetry.space_group_name_H-M   'P 1'
#
loop_
_entity.id
_entity.type
_entity.pdbx_description
1 polymer ?
#
loop_
_entity_poly.entity_id
_entity_poly.type
_entity_poly.pdbx_seq_one_letter_code
_entity_poly.pdbx_strand_id
1 'polypeptide(L)'
;MRRCTPPRAVGVTGCWPTSRRRGNIMVRCLLGAVCLMLTLLMQSAYGAGTTDTWYYLQDRGLSVTEVATSELEWQRSLWQAPNLGFTQHAYWFRYAIPSVTVQDGSWYLWLHNAILTEVDVWVQRNQMPPVKVQPAAMRMPAYPLRLESGSDYVLYLRIQSNTALQLPAELVTETELLTLKEEQDSLFGLFVGILFSMMLYNLVLYVSVRDKSFLLYVGHACALLFFVFSWQGLGSRYLWPHWPAFQNMSVALSTFSVIGFSTWFCGVFLSINQHNFKGTRVFWLVRNLGFMGLLVTPFMPYSWAIFSSSFLSFFAVLMVISAMVARVSLRHRPSRLFVMGWTMYVIGALVMGLNKFGLIEVTPTSENLILWGAVFDMVLLCIALGDKFHDERNLKIRAQEMAIKAVRREKNAKEMAISKQQQAQRALQEAADAQDQYARLLERRVRERTLELKRTQQNLEHVSELDALTKLKNRRYLVDRLQQELKACKDKGRSFAIVMVDIDHFKQVNDSHGHLAGDECIRSVGRLMQDRLRNGVDIVCRYGGEEFVLILPDTREAEAMVKAENIRSYIAQTPILCEHQRIMVTISVGVMVVDPDAVPARSEEVIQQADQALYQAKHQGRNCVCLA
;
A
#
# COMPACT_ATOMS: atom_id res chain seq x y z
N MET A 1 -40.83 18.22 -12.96
CA MET A 1 -40.25 18.17 -14.33
C MET A 1 -38.74 18.31 -14.26
N ARG A 2 -38.02 17.59 -15.14
CA ARG A 2 -36.56 17.52 -15.34
C ARG A 2 -35.77 16.64 -14.35
N ARG A 3 -35.57 15.38 -14.75
CA ARG A 3 -34.53 14.46 -14.23
C ARG A 3 -33.22 14.77 -14.93
N CYS A 4 -32.14 14.98 -14.16
CA CYS A 4 -30.77 15.06 -14.63
C CYS A 4 -30.24 13.67 -15.03
N THR A 5 -29.71 13.56 -16.23
CA THR A 5 -28.97 12.41 -16.75
C THR A 5 -27.49 12.49 -16.34
N PRO A 6 -26.83 11.37 -15.98
CA PRO A 6 -25.39 11.33 -15.73
C PRO A 6 -24.59 11.23 -17.06
N PRO A 7 -23.31 11.65 -17.09
CA PRO A 7 -22.51 11.65 -18.31
C PRO A 7 -22.13 10.22 -18.74
N ARG A 8 -22.27 9.95 -20.04
CA ARG A 8 -21.86 8.70 -20.68
C ARG A 8 -20.36 8.46 -20.48
N ALA A 9 -20.04 7.34 -19.83
CA ALA A 9 -18.70 6.77 -19.88
C ALA A 9 -18.35 6.44 -21.34
N VAL A 10 -17.20 6.94 -21.80
CA VAL A 10 -16.61 6.57 -23.09
C VAL A 10 -16.20 5.10 -23.02
N GLY A 11 -17.07 4.23 -23.50
CA GLY A 11 -16.75 2.84 -23.75
C GLY A 11 -15.75 2.74 -24.89
N VAL A 12 -14.53 2.32 -24.58
CA VAL A 12 -13.58 1.82 -25.59
C VAL A 12 -14.06 0.43 -26.02
N THR A 13 -15.09 0.38 -26.85
CA THR A 13 -15.46 -0.80 -27.64
C THR A 13 -14.74 -0.71 -29.00
N GLY A 14 -13.47 -1.09 -29.01
CA GLY A 14 -12.70 -1.33 -30.22
C GLY A 14 -12.60 -2.83 -30.50
N CYS A 15 -13.62 -3.36 -31.16
CA CYS A 15 -13.66 -4.73 -31.67
C CYS A 15 -12.56 -4.91 -32.72
N TRP A 16 -11.57 -5.80 -32.49
CA TRP A 16 -10.57 -6.19 -33.50
C TRP A 16 -10.79 -7.66 -33.92
N PRO A 17 -11.46 -7.93 -35.06
CA PRO A 17 -11.67 -9.28 -35.62
C PRO A 17 -10.38 -9.92 -36.16
N THR A 18 -9.26 -9.18 -36.23
CA THR A 18 -8.00 -9.62 -36.85
C THR A 18 -7.18 -10.60 -35.99
N SER A 19 -7.46 -10.69 -34.69
CA SER A 19 -6.69 -11.52 -33.73
C SER A 19 -7.03 -13.01 -33.80
N ARG A 20 -8.32 -13.36 -33.97
CA ARG A 20 -8.77 -14.75 -34.24
C ARG A 20 -8.21 -15.27 -35.56
N ARG A 21 -8.08 -14.40 -36.58
CA ARG A 21 -7.49 -14.76 -37.87
C ARG A 21 -6.01 -15.14 -37.76
N ARG A 22 -5.18 -14.39 -37.03
CA ARG A 22 -3.75 -14.73 -36.83
C ARG A 22 -3.56 -16.02 -36.01
N GLY A 23 -4.36 -16.24 -34.96
CA GLY A 23 -4.35 -17.49 -34.21
C GLY A 23 -4.73 -18.70 -35.08
N ASN A 24 -5.76 -18.57 -35.91
CA ASN A 24 -6.17 -19.62 -36.85
C ASN A 24 -5.13 -19.88 -37.96
N ILE A 25 -4.41 -18.86 -38.43
CA ILE A 25 -3.31 -19.04 -39.39
C ILE A 25 -2.17 -19.83 -38.75
N MET A 26 -1.77 -19.48 -37.52
CA MET A 26 -0.69 -20.19 -36.83
C MET A 26 -1.07 -21.65 -36.49
N VAL A 27 -2.33 -21.90 -36.09
CA VAL A 27 -2.87 -23.27 -35.91
C VAL A 27 -2.83 -24.07 -37.22
N ARG A 28 -3.27 -23.46 -38.33
CA ARG A 28 -3.24 -24.09 -39.65
C ARG A 28 -1.81 -24.36 -40.14
N CYS A 29 -0.87 -23.45 -39.87
CA CYS A 29 0.54 -23.66 -40.16
C CYS A 29 1.15 -24.77 -39.28
N LEU A 30 0.77 -24.87 -38.01
CA LEU A 30 1.26 -25.92 -37.10
C LEU A 30 0.78 -27.30 -37.54
N LEU A 31 -0.53 -27.44 -37.78
CA LEU A 31 -1.13 -28.67 -38.29
C LEU A 31 -0.59 -29.01 -39.69
N GLY A 32 -0.42 -27.99 -40.55
CA GLY A 32 0.16 -28.14 -41.88
C GLY A 32 1.62 -28.59 -41.84
N ALA A 33 2.44 -28.05 -40.94
CA ALA A 33 3.84 -28.45 -40.77
C ALA A 33 3.96 -29.88 -40.23
N VAL A 34 3.13 -30.26 -39.25
CA VAL A 34 3.04 -31.64 -38.74
C VAL A 34 2.66 -32.59 -39.86
N CYS A 35 1.59 -32.30 -40.62
CA CYS A 35 1.17 -33.13 -41.74
C CYS A 35 2.23 -33.21 -42.84
N LEU A 36 2.84 -32.07 -43.23
CA LEU A 36 3.86 -32.02 -44.28
C LEU A 36 5.11 -32.82 -43.89
N MET A 37 5.56 -32.68 -42.65
CA MET A 37 6.73 -33.40 -42.14
C MET A 37 6.45 -34.91 -42.04
N LEU A 38 5.26 -35.31 -41.58
CA LEU A 38 4.82 -36.71 -41.60
C LEU A 38 4.75 -37.26 -43.03
N THR A 39 4.24 -36.50 -44.00
CA THR A 39 4.21 -36.94 -45.41
C THR A 39 5.59 -37.05 -46.03
N LEU A 40 6.52 -36.14 -45.71
CA LEU A 40 7.90 -36.19 -46.20
C LEU A 40 8.67 -37.38 -45.59
N LEU A 41 8.45 -37.67 -44.31
CA LEU A 41 9.02 -38.86 -43.66
C LEU A 41 8.47 -40.16 -44.28
N MET A 42 7.17 -40.23 -44.56
CA MET A 42 6.57 -41.37 -45.26
C MET A 42 7.08 -41.52 -46.71
N GLN A 43 7.37 -40.41 -47.42
CA GLN A 43 7.98 -40.48 -48.74
C GLN A 43 9.44 -40.94 -48.71
N SER A 44 10.22 -40.58 -47.69
CA SER A 44 11.59 -41.07 -47.52
C SER A 44 11.68 -42.57 -47.21
N ALA A 45 10.67 -43.14 -46.54
CA ALA A 45 10.55 -44.58 -46.30
C ALA A 45 10.23 -45.39 -47.58
N TYR A 46 9.75 -44.72 -48.64
CA TYR A 46 9.45 -45.36 -49.93
C TYR A 46 10.56 -45.18 -50.98
N GLY A 47 11.75 -44.73 -50.57
CA GLY A 47 12.85 -44.38 -51.46
C GLY A 47 13.92 -45.46 -51.62
N ALA A 48 14.10 -45.88 -52.88
CA ALA A 48 15.25 -46.58 -53.48
C ALA A 48 15.44 -48.07 -53.14
N GLY A 49 15.15 -48.89 -54.14
CA GLY A 49 15.45 -50.32 -54.14
C GLY A 49 16.94 -50.60 -54.17
N THR A 50 17.36 -51.49 -53.29
CA THR A 50 18.51 -52.38 -53.44
C THR A 50 18.12 -53.74 -52.82
N THR A 51 18.85 -54.78 -53.19
CA THR A 51 18.53 -56.21 -53.14
C THR A 51 18.48 -56.87 -51.76
N ASP A 52 18.51 -56.10 -50.68
CA ASP A 52 18.65 -56.58 -49.30
C ASP A 52 17.30 -56.85 -48.64
N THR A 53 16.67 -57.96 -49.05
CA THR A 53 15.33 -58.29 -48.60
C THR A 53 15.37 -59.26 -47.42
N TRP A 54 14.93 -58.81 -46.25
CA TRP A 54 14.72 -59.66 -45.10
C TRP A 54 13.48 -60.56 -45.27
N TYR A 55 13.62 -61.81 -44.85
CA TYR A 55 12.51 -62.74 -44.72
C TYR A 55 12.32 -63.09 -43.24
N TYR A 56 11.08 -63.34 -42.83
CA TYR A 56 10.79 -63.75 -41.47
C TYR A 56 9.76 -64.90 -41.41
N LEU A 57 9.82 -65.67 -40.35
CA LEU A 57 8.82 -66.67 -39.99
C LEU A 57 8.65 -66.73 -38.47
N GLN A 58 7.47 -67.11 -38.01
CA GLN A 58 7.21 -67.29 -36.59
C GLN A 58 7.84 -68.59 -36.09
N ASP A 59 8.60 -68.53 -35.00
CA ASP A 59 9.21 -69.71 -34.39
C ASP A 59 8.14 -70.60 -33.75
N ARG A 60 8.19 -71.90 -34.10
CA ARG A 60 7.31 -72.95 -33.56
C ARG A 60 8.10 -73.99 -32.75
N GLY A 61 9.29 -73.60 -32.25
CA GLY A 61 10.24 -74.49 -31.62
C GLY A 61 11.19 -75.17 -32.63
N LEU A 62 11.46 -74.48 -33.75
CA LEU A 62 12.29 -75.01 -34.82
C LEU A 62 13.78 -74.92 -34.45
N SER A 63 14.54 -75.94 -34.79
CA SER A 63 16.00 -75.91 -34.74
C SER A 63 16.58 -75.14 -35.93
N VAL A 64 17.79 -74.57 -35.78
CA VAL A 64 18.45 -73.87 -36.88
C VAL A 64 18.67 -74.76 -38.11
N THR A 65 18.91 -76.06 -37.90
CA THR A 65 19.06 -77.06 -38.96
C THR A 65 17.76 -77.26 -39.74
N GLU A 66 16.61 -77.33 -39.05
CA GLU A 66 15.30 -77.41 -39.71
C GLU A 66 15.00 -76.12 -40.48
N VAL A 67 15.30 -74.96 -39.89
CA VAL A 67 15.10 -73.64 -40.53
C VAL A 67 15.97 -73.47 -41.78
N ALA A 68 17.17 -74.04 -41.80
CA ALA A 68 18.10 -73.95 -42.92
C ALA A 68 17.83 -74.96 -44.04
N THR A 69 17.27 -76.14 -43.73
CA THR A 69 17.13 -77.26 -44.69
C THR A 69 15.69 -77.54 -45.14
N SER A 70 14.70 -77.19 -44.33
CA SER A 70 13.29 -77.47 -44.64
C SER A 70 12.70 -76.39 -45.55
N GLU A 71 11.79 -76.79 -46.45
CA GLU A 71 10.97 -75.84 -47.22
C GLU A 71 9.91 -75.22 -46.30
N LEU A 72 10.26 -74.11 -45.66
CA LEU A 72 9.37 -73.33 -44.81
C LEU A 72 8.78 -72.15 -45.58
N GLU A 73 7.53 -71.79 -45.27
CA GLU A 73 6.87 -70.60 -45.82
C GLU A 73 7.41 -69.32 -45.18
N TRP A 74 8.43 -68.74 -45.80
CA TRP A 74 9.01 -67.46 -45.40
C TRP A 74 8.16 -66.29 -45.88
N GLN A 75 7.87 -65.34 -44.98
CA GLN A 75 7.20 -64.09 -45.32
C GLN A 75 8.24 -63.01 -45.64
N ARG A 76 8.01 -62.25 -46.71
CA ARG A 76 8.88 -61.12 -47.07
C ARG A 76 8.58 -59.93 -46.15
N SER A 77 9.61 -59.29 -45.62
CA SER A 77 9.47 -58.04 -44.87
C SER A 77 8.87 -56.93 -45.75
N LEU A 78 7.92 -56.17 -45.20
CA LEU A 78 7.37 -54.96 -45.82
C LEU A 78 8.34 -53.78 -45.74
N TRP A 79 9.25 -53.82 -44.77
CA TRP A 79 10.21 -52.76 -44.45
C TRP A 79 11.63 -53.24 -44.75
N GLN A 80 12.55 -52.34 -45.09
CA GLN A 80 13.97 -52.66 -45.25
C GLN A 80 14.55 -53.11 -43.90
N ALA A 81 14.18 -52.43 -42.82
CA ALA A 81 14.41 -52.88 -41.45
C ALA A 81 13.14 -53.56 -40.91
N PRO A 82 13.10 -54.89 -40.73
CA PRO A 82 11.91 -55.59 -40.24
C PRO A 82 11.36 -54.99 -38.95
N ASN A 83 10.07 -54.69 -38.95
CA ASN A 83 9.36 -54.12 -37.81
C ASN A 83 8.02 -54.84 -37.62
N LEU A 84 7.96 -55.72 -36.63
CA LEU A 84 6.77 -56.49 -36.28
C LEU A 84 6.00 -55.88 -35.10
N GLY A 85 6.47 -54.74 -34.58
CA GLY A 85 5.88 -54.09 -33.41
C GLY A 85 5.93 -54.99 -32.16
N PHE A 86 4.94 -54.85 -31.28
CA PHE A 86 4.85 -55.69 -30.08
C PHE A 86 4.32 -57.08 -30.42
N THR A 87 5.12 -58.11 -30.14
CA THR A 87 4.75 -59.51 -30.32
C THR A 87 5.16 -60.35 -29.11
N GLN A 88 4.45 -61.44 -28.85
CA GLN A 88 4.77 -62.39 -27.78
C GLN A 88 5.54 -63.63 -28.28
N HIS A 89 5.64 -63.80 -29.59
CA HIS A 89 6.28 -64.96 -30.20
C HIS A 89 7.73 -64.65 -30.58
N ALA A 90 8.58 -65.67 -30.57
CA ALA A 90 9.88 -65.59 -31.19
C ALA A 90 9.74 -65.65 -32.72
N TYR A 91 10.63 -64.97 -33.44
CA TYR A 91 10.66 -64.98 -34.91
C TYR A 91 12.05 -65.32 -35.39
N TRP A 92 12.09 -66.07 -36.48
CA TRP A 92 13.28 -66.30 -37.28
C TRP A 92 13.33 -65.26 -38.39
N PHE A 93 14.51 -64.70 -38.62
CA PHE A 93 14.82 -63.82 -39.73
C PHE A 93 15.92 -64.44 -40.58
N ARG A 94 15.79 -64.30 -41.89
CA ARG A 94 16.75 -64.79 -42.88
C ARG A 94 17.22 -63.63 -43.76
N TYR A 95 18.54 -63.52 -43.89
CA TYR A 95 19.19 -62.54 -44.75
C TYR A 95 20.26 -63.24 -45.60
N ALA A 96 20.13 -63.16 -46.91
CA ALA A 96 21.06 -63.77 -47.85
C ALA A 96 22.09 -62.73 -48.31
N ILE A 97 23.36 -63.11 -48.27
CA ILE A 97 24.49 -62.28 -48.68
C ILE A 97 25.08 -62.94 -49.93
N PRO A 98 24.80 -62.40 -51.13
CA PRO A 98 25.34 -62.94 -52.37
C PRO A 98 26.87 -62.84 -52.38
N SER A 99 27.54 -63.84 -52.94
CA SER A 99 28.99 -63.87 -53.16
C SER A 99 29.58 -62.64 -53.87
N VAL A 100 28.77 -61.93 -54.67
CA VAL A 100 29.16 -60.69 -55.38
C VAL A 100 29.34 -59.51 -54.42
N THR A 101 28.66 -59.51 -53.28
CA THR A 101 28.65 -58.41 -52.31
C THR A 101 29.84 -58.49 -51.33
N VAL A 102 30.50 -59.65 -51.24
CA VAL A 102 31.47 -59.95 -50.20
C VAL A 102 32.91 -59.68 -50.65
N GLN A 103 33.59 -58.82 -49.90
CA GLN A 103 35.04 -58.68 -49.92
C GLN A 103 35.66 -59.47 -48.77
N ASP A 104 36.88 -59.97 -48.97
CA ASP A 104 37.64 -60.66 -47.93
C ASP A 104 37.88 -59.73 -46.73
N GLY A 105 37.41 -60.12 -45.55
CA GLY A 105 37.68 -59.33 -44.35
C GLY A 105 36.81 -59.66 -43.13
N SER A 106 37.02 -58.85 -42.09
CA SER A 106 36.19 -58.81 -40.89
C SER A 106 34.95 -57.94 -41.16
N TRP A 107 33.79 -58.59 -41.15
CA TRP A 107 32.50 -57.96 -41.25
C TRP A 107 31.78 -58.02 -39.90
N TYR A 108 30.81 -57.15 -39.70
CA TYR A 108 29.97 -57.15 -38.52
C TYR A 108 28.51 -57.01 -38.96
N LEU A 109 27.67 -57.91 -38.45
CA LEU A 109 26.23 -57.66 -38.44
C LEU A 109 25.93 -56.76 -37.24
N TRP A 110 25.74 -55.48 -37.52
CA TRP A 110 25.49 -54.47 -36.50
C TRP A 110 23.99 -54.26 -36.32
N LEU A 111 23.50 -54.50 -35.10
CA LEU A 111 22.11 -54.31 -34.74
C LEU A 111 21.94 -52.94 -34.09
N HIS A 112 21.22 -52.04 -34.75
CA HIS A 112 20.88 -50.70 -34.26
C HIS A 112 19.77 -50.73 -33.20
N ASN A 113 19.79 -51.71 -32.31
CA ASN A 113 18.81 -51.84 -31.24
C ASN A 113 19.46 -52.45 -29.98
N ALA A 114 19.76 -51.60 -28.99
CA ALA A 114 20.45 -51.99 -27.77
C ALA A 114 19.61 -52.80 -26.77
N ILE A 115 18.28 -52.86 -26.97
CA ILE A 115 17.33 -53.40 -25.99
C ILE A 115 16.64 -54.68 -26.43
N LEU A 116 17.08 -55.30 -27.54
CA LEU A 116 16.66 -56.65 -27.90
C LEU A 116 17.08 -57.62 -26.80
N THR A 117 16.13 -58.43 -26.31
CA THR A 117 16.33 -59.23 -25.10
C THR A 117 17.09 -60.52 -25.40
N GLU A 118 16.62 -61.31 -26.36
CA GLU A 118 17.24 -62.57 -26.76
C GLU A 118 17.44 -62.55 -28.27
N VAL A 119 18.71 -62.57 -28.68
CA VAL A 119 19.11 -62.61 -30.09
C VAL A 119 20.15 -63.70 -30.25
N ASP A 120 19.82 -64.70 -31.04
CA ASP A 120 20.76 -65.72 -31.47
C ASP A 120 21.01 -65.57 -32.97
N VAL A 121 22.28 -65.59 -33.38
CA VAL A 121 22.69 -65.41 -34.78
C VAL A 121 23.47 -66.64 -35.22
N TRP A 122 23.11 -67.16 -36.39
CA TRP A 122 23.85 -68.22 -37.07
C TRP A 122 24.22 -67.78 -38.48
N VAL A 123 25.41 -68.19 -38.92
CA VAL A 123 25.90 -67.98 -40.28
C VAL A 123 26.06 -69.33 -40.97
N GLN A 124 25.51 -69.43 -42.17
CA GLN A 124 25.68 -70.56 -43.06
C GLN A 124 26.54 -70.13 -44.24
N ARG A 125 27.61 -70.89 -44.52
CA ARG A 125 28.48 -70.68 -45.68
C ARG A 125 28.19 -71.75 -46.72
N ASN A 126 27.77 -71.35 -47.93
CA ASN A 126 27.32 -72.25 -48.98
C ASN A 126 26.30 -73.27 -48.42
N GLN A 127 26.55 -74.58 -48.59
CA GLN A 127 25.71 -75.66 -48.07
C GLN A 127 26.23 -76.27 -46.75
N MET A 128 27.22 -75.65 -46.09
CA MET A 128 27.73 -76.16 -44.81
C MET A 128 26.67 -75.98 -43.70
N PRO A 129 26.74 -76.72 -42.58
CA PRO A 129 25.86 -76.51 -41.44
C PRO A 129 25.97 -75.09 -40.85
N PRO A 130 24.86 -74.45 -40.43
CA PRO A 130 24.90 -73.13 -39.79
C PRO A 130 25.71 -73.14 -38.47
N VAL A 131 26.59 -72.16 -38.30
CA VAL A 131 27.42 -72.00 -37.11
C VAL A 131 26.93 -70.81 -36.28
N LYS A 132 26.79 -70.99 -34.97
CA LYS A 132 26.35 -69.92 -34.06
C LYS A 132 27.45 -68.87 -33.88
N VAL A 133 27.10 -67.60 -34.00
CA VAL A 133 28.01 -66.45 -33.84
C VAL A 133 27.77 -65.81 -32.48
N GLN A 134 28.85 -65.54 -31.75
CA GLN A 134 28.78 -64.86 -30.45
C GLN A 134 28.87 -63.33 -30.64
N PRO A 135 28.12 -62.54 -29.87
CA PRO A 135 28.17 -61.08 -29.98
C PRO A 135 29.51 -60.52 -29.48
N ALA A 136 29.99 -59.45 -30.11
CA ALA A 136 31.08 -58.64 -29.62
C ALA A 136 30.64 -57.80 -28.41
N ALA A 137 31.57 -57.51 -27.49
CA ALA A 137 31.32 -56.74 -26.28
C ALA A 137 31.17 -55.24 -26.54
N MET A 138 30.10 -54.85 -27.25
CA MET A 138 29.79 -53.48 -27.65
C MET A 138 28.44 -53.01 -27.06
N ARG A 139 28.21 -51.68 -27.01
CA ARG A 139 26.94 -51.09 -26.49
C ARG A 139 25.76 -51.55 -27.35
N MET A 140 25.88 -51.36 -28.65
CA MET A 140 24.95 -51.87 -29.64
C MET A 140 25.41 -53.29 -30.01
N PRO A 141 24.53 -54.29 -30.02
CA PRO A 141 24.91 -55.65 -30.37
C PRO A 141 25.53 -55.71 -31.77
N ALA A 142 26.72 -56.29 -31.87
CA ALA A 142 27.42 -56.48 -33.14
C ALA A 142 27.95 -57.91 -33.19
N TYR A 143 27.73 -58.62 -34.30
CA TYR A 143 28.15 -60.01 -34.47
C TYR A 143 29.29 -60.08 -35.48
N PRO A 144 30.51 -60.44 -35.06
CA PRO A 144 31.65 -60.55 -35.96
C PRO A 144 31.48 -61.73 -36.92
N LEU A 145 31.65 -61.46 -38.21
CA LEU A 145 31.56 -62.40 -39.31
C LEU A 145 32.88 -62.37 -40.08
N ARG A 146 33.44 -63.54 -40.39
CA ARG A 146 34.55 -63.66 -41.33
C ARG A 146 33.97 -64.09 -42.66
N LEU A 147 33.90 -63.15 -43.60
CA LEU A 147 33.36 -63.40 -44.92
C LEU A 147 34.51 -63.45 -45.93
N GLU A 148 34.44 -64.42 -46.83
CA GLU A 148 35.39 -64.67 -47.91
C GLU A 148 34.69 -64.51 -49.25
N SER A 149 35.34 -63.81 -50.17
CA SER A 149 34.84 -63.53 -51.52
C SER A 149 34.57 -64.83 -52.28
N GLY A 150 33.54 -64.81 -53.14
CA GLY A 150 33.14 -65.97 -53.94
C GLY A 150 32.41 -67.08 -53.15
N SER A 151 32.10 -66.87 -51.87
CA SER A 151 31.20 -67.76 -51.10
C SER A 151 29.85 -67.07 -50.85
N ASP A 152 28.76 -67.83 -50.95
CA ASP A 152 27.44 -67.34 -50.57
C ASP A 152 27.22 -67.55 -49.08
N TYR A 153 26.63 -66.57 -48.41
CA TYR A 153 26.31 -66.66 -46.99
C TYR A 153 24.82 -66.45 -46.74
N VAL A 154 24.29 -67.16 -45.75
CA VAL A 154 22.94 -66.93 -45.24
C VAL A 154 23.01 -66.74 -43.73
N LEU A 155 22.46 -65.62 -43.26
CA LEU A 155 22.30 -65.34 -41.85
C LEU A 155 20.91 -65.76 -41.40
N TYR A 156 20.86 -66.48 -40.29
CA TYR A 156 19.64 -66.84 -39.57
C TYR A 156 19.67 -66.19 -38.20
N LEU A 157 18.66 -65.41 -37.87
CA LEU A 157 18.54 -64.76 -36.57
C LEU A 157 17.26 -65.23 -35.89
N ARG A 158 17.35 -65.75 -34.67
CA ARG A 158 16.19 -66.01 -33.82
C ARG A 158 16.10 -64.89 -32.79
N ILE A 159 14.98 -64.18 -32.81
CA ILE A 159 14.77 -63.02 -31.94
C ILE A 159 13.51 -63.22 -31.11
N GLN A 160 13.67 -63.09 -29.79
CA GLN A 160 12.59 -62.98 -28.84
C GLN A 160 12.82 -61.71 -28.01
N SER A 161 11.85 -60.81 -27.97
CA SER A 161 11.99 -59.55 -27.27
C SER A 161 10.80 -59.27 -26.37
N ASN A 162 11.08 -58.73 -25.18
CA ASN A 162 10.07 -58.15 -24.30
C ASN A 162 9.64 -56.75 -24.76
N THR A 163 10.32 -56.18 -25.76
CA THR A 163 10.01 -54.89 -26.37
C THR A 163 9.39 -55.09 -27.74
N ALA A 164 9.03 -53.99 -28.43
CA ALA A 164 8.71 -54.08 -29.86
C ALA A 164 9.90 -54.71 -30.62
N LEU A 165 9.59 -55.69 -31.46
CA LEU A 165 10.53 -56.42 -32.28
C LEU A 165 10.82 -55.59 -33.54
N GLN A 166 12.01 -54.98 -33.52
CA GLN A 166 12.54 -54.14 -34.58
C GLN A 166 13.97 -54.58 -34.86
N LEU A 167 14.25 -54.86 -36.12
CA LEU A 167 15.54 -55.35 -36.60
C LEU A 167 16.17 -54.38 -37.61
N PRO A 168 16.58 -53.18 -37.19
CA PRO A 168 17.46 -52.33 -37.98
C PRO A 168 18.87 -52.93 -37.95
N ALA A 169 19.13 -53.88 -38.85
CA ALA A 169 20.40 -54.59 -38.95
C ALA A 169 21.14 -54.15 -40.20
N GLU A 170 22.43 -53.88 -40.06
CA GLU A 170 23.30 -53.46 -41.15
C GLU A 170 24.55 -54.35 -41.18
N LEU A 171 24.96 -54.75 -42.38
CA LEU A 171 26.18 -55.53 -42.59
C LEU A 171 27.30 -54.58 -42.99
N VAL A 172 28.24 -54.33 -42.09
CA VAL A 172 29.29 -53.31 -42.25
C VAL A 172 30.68 -53.93 -42.11
N THR A 173 31.66 -53.32 -42.76
CA THR A 173 33.07 -53.69 -42.55
C THR A 173 33.55 -53.20 -41.20
N GLU A 174 34.63 -53.78 -40.65
CA GLU A 174 35.20 -53.33 -39.38
C GLU A 174 35.58 -51.83 -39.36
N THR A 175 36.17 -51.33 -40.44
CA THR A 175 36.53 -49.90 -40.58
C THR A 175 35.32 -48.99 -40.61
N GLU A 176 34.26 -49.40 -41.31
CA GLU A 176 33.01 -48.65 -41.41
C GLU A 176 32.27 -48.63 -40.07
N LEU A 177 32.20 -49.78 -39.39
CA LEU A 177 31.62 -49.89 -38.06
C LEU A 177 32.28 -48.92 -37.07
N LEU A 178 33.62 -48.87 -37.03
CA LEU A 178 34.34 -47.98 -36.12
C LEU A 178 34.04 -46.51 -36.43
N THR A 179 34.00 -46.14 -37.71
CA THR A 179 33.71 -44.76 -38.15
C THR A 179 32.28 -44.37 -37.78
N LEU A 180 31.28 -45.19 -38.14
CA LEU A 180 29.87 -44.93 -37.82
C LEU A 180 29.62 -44.87 -36.32
N LYS A 181 30.28 -45.75 -35.55
CA LYS A 181 30.20 -45.74 -34.10
C LYS A 181 30.79 -44.46 -33.50
N GLU A 182 31.97 -44.03 -33.95
CA GLU A 182 32.60 -42.79 -33.47
C GLU A 182 31.74 -41.57 -33.76
N GLU A 183 31.14 -41.48 -34.95
CA GLU A 183 30.20 -40.41 -35.30
C GLU A 183 28.95 -40.43 -34.41
N GLN A 184 28.31 -41.59 -34.26
CA GLN A 184 27.12 -41.73 -33.40
C GLN A 184 27.42 -41.40 -31.94
N ASP A 185 28.52 -41.92 -31.39
CA ASP A 185 28.91 -41.68 -29.99
C ASP A 185 29.29 -40.21 -29.74
N SER A 186 29.95 -39.56 -30.70
CA SER A 186 30.31 -38.14 -30.61
C SER A 186 29.08 -37.22 -30.67
N LEU A 187 28.17 -37.46 -31.62
CA LEU A 187 26.90 -36.72 -31.72
C LEU A 187 26.05 -36.90 -30.47
N PHE A 188 26.03 -38.12 -29.95
CA PHE A 188 25.30 -38.45 -28.74
C PHE A 188 25.90 -37.79 -27.49
N GLY A 189 27.24 -37.77 -27.37
CA GLY A 189 27.94 -37.07 -26.30
C GLY A 189 27.64 -35.57 -26.29
N LEU A 190 27.63 -34.93 -27.47
CA LEU A 190 27.22 -33.54 -27.63
C LEU A 190 25.78 -33.30 -27.16
N PHE A 191 24.85 -34.17 -27.56
CA PHE A 191 23.45 -34.11 -27.15
C PHE A 191 23.29 -34.14 -25.62
N VAL A 192 23.90 -35.12 -24.95
CA VAL A 192 23.86 -35.23 -23.48
C VAL A 192 24.49 -34.01 -22.82
N GLY A 193 25.59 -33.49 -23.36
CA GLY A 193 26.25 -32.29 -22.86
C GLY A 193 25.35 -31.04 -22.92
N ILE A 194 24.66 -30.82 -24.04
CA ILE A 194 23.69 -29.71 -24.19
C ILE A 194 22.57 -29.86 -23.16
N LEU A 195 22.00 -31.05 -23.03
CA LEU A 195 20.89 -31.32 -22.13
C LEU A 195 21.28 -31.10 -20.66
N PHE A 196 22.46 -31.58 -20.26
CA PHE A 196 22.99 -31.37 -18.91
C PHE A 196 23.26 -29.89 -18.62
N SER A 197 23.86 -29.16 -19.57
CA SER A 197 24.11 -27.72 -19.45
C SER A 197 22.81 -26.92 -19.28
N MET A 198 21.80 -27.21 -20.10
CA MET A 198 20.48 -26.57 -20.00
C MET A 198 19.78 -26.89 -18.67
N MET A 199 19.93 -28.11 -18.17
CA MET A 199 19.39 -28.50 -16.88
C MET A 199 20.04 -27.72 -15.72
N LEU A 200 21.37 -27.60 -15.72
CA LEU A 200 22.11 -26.83 -14.71
C LEU A 200 21.76 -25.34 -14.75
N TYR A 201 21.67 -24.75 -15.95
CA TYR A 201 21.24 -23.37 -16.15
C TYR A 201 19.84 -23.13 -15.57
N ASN A 202 18.87 -23.99 -15.88
CA ASN A 202 17.50 -23.85 -15.37
C ASN A 202 17.40 -24.10 -13.87
N LEU A 203 18.27 -24.93 -13.28
CA LEU A 203 18.35 -25.11 -11.84
C LEU A 203 18.87 -23.83 -11.14
N VAL A 204 19.88 -23.18 -11.71
CA VAL A 204 20.37 -21.88 -11.22
C VAL A 204 19.26 -20.81 -11.30
N LEU A 205 18.52 -20.76 -12.43
CA LEU A 205 17.35 -19.89 -12.56
C LEU A 205 16.27 -20.22 -11.53
N TYR A 206 16.01 -21.50 -11.24
CA TYR A 206 15.07 -21.88 -10.19
C TYR A 206 15.50 -21.35 -8.81
N VAL A 207 16.77 -21.49 -8.44
CA VAL A 207 17.28 -20.98 -7.15
C VAL A 207 17.13 -19.46 -7.06
N SER A 208 17.38 -18.75 -8.16
CA SER A 208 17.27 -17.28 -8.22
C SER A 208 15.83 -16.77 -8.25
N VAL A 209 14.92 -17.44 -8.97
CA VAL A 209 13.57 -16.93 -9.27
C VAL A 209 12.50 -17.58 -8.40
N ARG A 210 12.71 -18.82 -7.95
CA ARG A 210 11.78 -19.67 -7.19
C ARG A 210 10.47 -19.96 -7.91
N ASP A 211 10.41 -19.81 -9.23
CA ASP A 211 9.26 -20.22 -10.04
C ASP A 211 9.31 -21.74 -10.32
N LYS A 212 8.21 -22.43 -10.00
CA LYS A 212 8.05 -23.89 -10.16
C LYS A 212 8.22 -24.37 -11.60
N SER A 213 7.97 -23.53 -12.61
CA SER A 213 8.16 -23.87 -14.03
C SER A 213 9.60 -24.31 -14.32
N PHE A 214 10.60 -23.67 -13.72
CA PHE A 214 12.01 -24.04 -13.91
C PHE A 214 12.34 -25.41 -13.31
N LEU A 215 11.84 -25.70 -12.10
CA LEU A 215 12.05 -26.99 -11.46
C LEU A 215 11.36 -28.13 -12.22
N LEU A 216 10.13 -27.88 -12.70
CA LEU A 216 9.41 -28.86 -13.51
C LEU A 216 10.09 -29.12 -14.86
N TYR A 217 10.71 -28.10 -15.45
CA TYR A 217 11.54 -28.29 -16.64
C TYR A 217 12.76 -29.17 -16.36
N VAL A 218 13.48 -28.92 -15.26
CA VAL A 218 14.59 -29.79 -14.83
C VAL A 218 14.09 -31.22 -14.64
N GLY A 219 12.93 -31.43 -14.01
CA GLY A 219 12.31 -32.76 -13.89
C GLY A 219 12.02 -33.42 -15.24
N HIS A 220 11.49 -32.67 -16.22
CA HIS A 220 11.30 -33.16 -17.58
C HIS A 220 12.62 -33.53 -18.27
N ALA A 221 13.64 -32.69 -18.18
CA ALA A 221 14.96 -32.94 -18.74
C ALA A 221 15.62 -34.18 -18.11
N CYS A 222 15.54 -34.33 -16.78
CA CYS A 222 15.99 -35.54 -16.07
C CYS A 222 15.28 -36.80 -16.56
N ALA A 223 13.95 -36.74 -16.69
CA ALA A 223 13.16 -37.87 -17.16
C ALA A 223 13.52 -38.26 -18.60
N LEU A 224 13.71 -37.27 -19.47
CA LEU A 224 14.15 -37.50 -20.84
C LEU A 224 15.57 -38.09 -20.87
N LEU A 225 16.51 -37.56 -20.10
CA LEU A 225 17.86 -38.11 -20.01
C LEU A 225 17.84 -39.57 -19.55
N PHE A 226 17.04 -39.88 -18.52
CA PHE A 226 16.85 -41.23 -18.05
C PHE A 226 16.27 -42.15 -19.14
N PHE A 227 15.32 -41.64 -19.94
CA PHE A 227 14.78 -42.37 -21.09
C PHE A 227 15.85 -42.67 -22.13
N VAL A 228 16.63 -41.68 -22.53
CA VAL A 228 17.67 -41.86 -23.53
C VAL A 228 18.74 -42.84 -23.02
N PHE A 229 19.14 -42.76 -21.75
CA PHE A 229 20.10 -43.70 -21.16
C PHE A 229 19.58 -45.15 -21.13
N SER A 230 18.29 -45.31 -20.82
CA SER A 230 17.62 -46.61 -20.78
C SER A 230 17.49 -47.20 -22.18
N TRP A 231 17.05 -46.38 -23.12
CA TRP A 231 16.74 -46.76 -24.50
C TRP A 231 17.99 -47.06 -25.34
N GLN A 232 19.03 -46.22 -25.25
CA GLN A 232 20.27 -46.40 -26.03
C GLN A 232 21.23 -47.42 -25.42
N GLY A 233 20.86 -48.10 -24.32
CA GLY A 233 21.72 -49.07 -23.64
C GLY A 233 22.94 -48.45 -22.93
N LEU A 234 22.96 -47.12 -22.74
CA LEU A 234 24.04 -46.44 -22.02
C LEU A 234 23.97 -46.68 -20.52
N GLY A 235 22.75 -46.82 -20.00
CA GLY A 235 22.51 -47.13 -18.61
C GLY A 235 23.12 -48.47 -18.21
N SER A 236 22.82 -49.54 -18.95
CA SER A 236 23.43 -50.87 -18.73
C SER A 236 24.93 -50.89 -19.00
N ARG A 237 25.49 -49.96 -19.79
CA ARG A 237 26.94 -49.88 -19.98
C ARG A 237 27.66 -49.13 -18.86
N TYR A 238 27.11 -48.00 -18.39
CA TYR A 238 27.83 -47.04 -17.55
C TYR A 238 27.23 -46.82 -16.16
N LEU A 239 25.90 -46.91 -15.99
CA LEU A 239 25.23 -46.52 -14.75
C LEU A 239 24.79 -47.71 -13.88
N TRP A 240 24.30 -48.80 -14.51
CA TRP A 240 23.79 -49.98 -13.82
C TRP A 240 24.19 -51.31 -14.50
N PRO A 241 25.48 -51.54 -14.81
CA PRO A 241 25.93 -52.74 -15.55
C PRO A 241 25.64 -54.07 -14.85
N HIS A 242 25.53 -54.07 -13.53
CA HIS A 242 25.30 -55.29 -12.75
C HIS A 242 23.81 -55.59 -12.51
N TRP A 243 22.89 -54.76 -13.01
CA TRP A 243 21.45 -54.88 -12.73
C TRP A 243 20.63 -55.07 -14.03
N PRO A 244 20.70 -56.26 -14.67
CA PRO A 244 19.97 -56.54 -15.90
C PRO A 244 18.44 -56.48 -15.71
N ALA A 245 17.94 -56.90 -14.55
CA ALA A 245 16.52 -56.77 -14.21
C ALA A 245 16.06 -55.30 -14.23
N PHE A 246 16.88 -54.38 -13.72
CA PHE A 246 16.57 -52.95 -13.77
C PHE A 246 16.59 -52.43 -15.21
N GLN A 247 17.53 -52.87 -16.06
CA GLN A 247 17.55 -52.47 -17.48
C GLN A 247 16.27 -52.87 -18.22
N ASN A 248 15.71 -54.06 -17.94
CA ASN A 248 14.44 -54.49 -18.55
C ASN A 248 13.24 -53.62 -18.13
N MET A 249 13.35 -52.93 -17.00
CA MET A 249 12.31 -52.05 -16.44
C MET A 249 12.56 -50.58 -16.75
N SER A 250 13.82 -50.19 -16.97
CA SER A 250 14.28 -48.80 -17.06
C SER A 250 13.60 -48.06 -18.22
N VAL A 251 13.40 -48.73 -19.36
CA VAL A 251 12.69 -48.16 -20.51
C VAL A 251 11.23 -47.80 -20.17
N ALA A 252 10.51 -48.68 -19.47
CA ALA A 252 9.13 -48.40 -19.05
C ALA A 252 9.09 -47.31 -17.96
N LEU A 253 9.94 -47.41 -16.93
CA LEU A 253 10.04 -46.42 -15.85
C LEU A 253 10.38 -45.02 -16.38
N SER A 254 11.32 -44.94 -17.31
CA SER A 254 11.70 -43.67 -17.91
C SER A 254 10.61 -43.11 -18.81
N THR A 255 9.92 -43.95 -19.61
CA THR A 255 8.77 -43.53 -20.43
C THR A 255 7.64 -42.96 -19.55
N PHE A 256 7.29 -43.64 -18.45
CA PHE A 256 6.31 -43.16 -17.48
C PHE A 256 6.75 -41.84 -16.81
N SER A 257 8.05 -41.71 -16.50
CA SER A 257 8.63 -40.49 -15.94
C SER A 257 8.49 -39.32 -16.93
N VAL A 258 8.82 -39.56 -18.21
CA VAL A 258 8.67 -38.58 -19.29
C VAL A 258 7.21 -38.17 -19.40
N ILE A 259 6.26 -39.10 -19.41
CA ILE A 259 4.82 -38.78 -19.47
C ILE A 259 4.42 -37.89 -18.29
N GLY A 260 4.77 -38.29 -17.06
CA GLY A 260 4.42 -37.56 -15.84
C GLY A 260 5.00 -36.14 -15.81
N PHE A 261 6.31 -35.99 -15.98
CA PHE A 261 6.96 -34.68 -15.92
C PHE A 261 6.63 -33.79 -17.13
N SER A 262 6.56 -34.33 -18.34
CA SER A 262 6.24 -33.56 -19.56
C SER A 262 4.84 -32.98 -19.50
N THR A 263 3.85 -33.81 -19.13
CA THR A 263 2.46 -33.34 -19.01
C THR A 263 2.30 -32.36 -17.85
N TRP A 264 2.99 -32.60 -16.72
CA TRP A 264 2.95 -31.66 -15.60
C TRP A 264 3.56 -30.30 -15.96
N PHE A 265 4.75 -30.32 -16.55
CA PHE A 265 5.44 -29.13 -17.01
C PHE A 265 4.60 -28.36 -18.03
N CYS A 266 4.11 -29.02 -19.07
CA CYS A 266 3.24 -28.41 -20.08
C CYS A 266 1.97 -27.80 -19.47
N GLY A 267 1.32 -28.51 -18.55
CA GLY A 267 0.11 -28.04 -17.87
C GLY A 267 0.35 -26.77 -17.04
N VAL A 268 1.46 -26.71 -16.31
CA VAL A 268 1.83 -25.52 -15.51
C VAL A 268 2.26 -24.37 -16.40
N PHE A 269 3.13 -24.62 -17.37
CA PHE A 269 3.65 -23.59 -18.28
C PHE A 269 2.54 -22.94 -19.12
N LEU A 270 1.63 -23.75 -19.67
CA LEU A 270 0.46 -23.24 -20.39
C LEU A 270 -0.66 -22.77 -19.47
N SER A 271 -0.53 -22.95 -18.16
CA SER A 271 -1.53 -22.60 -17.14
C SER A 271 -2.90 -23.21 -17.44
N ILE A 272 -2.95 -24.52 -17.71
CA ILE A 272 -4.17 -25.26 -18.06
C ILE A 272 -5.13 -25.32 -16.85
N ASN A 273 -6.38 -24.95 -17.08
CA ASN A 273 -7.45 -25.01 -16.09
C ASN A 273 -8.79 -25.36 -16.74
N GLN A 274 -9.79 -25.70 -15.92
CA GLN A 274 -11.10 -26.16 -16.39
C GLN A 274 -11.84 -25.10 -17.25
N HIS A 275 -11.49 -23.82 -17.12
CA HIS A 275 -12.12 -22.74 -17.89
C HIS A 275 -11.48 -22.56 -19.27
N ASN A 276 -10.20 -22.87 -19.42
CA ASN A 276 -9.45 -22.65 -20.66
C ASN A 276 -9.24 -23.92 -21.50
N PHE A 277 -9.47 -25.11 -20.94
CA PHE A 277 -9.30 -26.38 -21.64
C PHE A 277 -10.34 -27.42 -21.18
N LYS A 278 -11.20 -27.86 -22.11
CA LYS A 278 -12.29 -28.81 -21.82
C LYS A 278 -11.78 -30.17 -21.33
N GLY A 279 -10.63 -30.62 -21.83
CA GLY A 279 -10.01 -31.90 -21.48
C GLY A 279 -9.21 -31.91 -20.18
N THR A 280 -9.32 -30.89 -19.32
CA THR A 280 -8.44 -30.70 -18.15
C THR A 280 -8.39 -31.91 -17.21
N ARG A 281 -9.54 -32.57 -16.95
CA ARG A 281 -9.57 -33.77 -16.09
C ARG A 281 -8.76 -34.92 -16.69
N VAL A 282 -8.91 -35.17 -17.98
CA VAL A 282 -8.19 -36.21 -18.72
C VAL A 282 -6.69 -35.89 -18.77
N PHE A 283 -6.33 -34.63 -19.02
CA PHE A 283 -4.95 -34.19 -19.05
C PHE A 283 -4.21 -34.48 -17.73
N TRP A 284 -4.81 -34.11 -16.59
CA TRP A 284 -4.22 -34.41 -15.28
C TRP A 284 -4.32 -35.88 -14.89
N LEU A 285 -5.30 -36.62 -15.41
CA LEU A 285 -5.37 -38.08 -15.25
C LEU A 285 -4.18 -38.75 -15.94
N VAL A 286 -3.85 -38.38 -17.19
CA VAL A 286 -2.68 -38.92 -17.91
C VAL A 286 -1.38 -38.66 -17.14
N ARG A 287 -1.21 -37.45 -16.57
CA ARG A 287 -0.10 -37.16 -15.67
C ARG A 287 -0.04 -38.12 -14.48
N ASN A 288 -1.17 -38.31 -13.79
CA ASN A 288 -1.24 -39.17 -12.61
C ASN A 288 -0.96 -40.64 -12.98
N LEU A 289 -1.47 -41.12 -14.11
CA LEU A 289 -1.17 -42.45 -14.63
C LEU A 289 0.32 -42.60 -14.96
N GLY A 290 0.97 -41.55 -15.47
CA GLY A 290 2.42 -41.51 -15.65
C GLY A 290 3.17 -41.77 -14.35
N PHE A 291 2.86 -41.02 -13.28
CA PHE A 291 3.52 -41.22 -11.98
C PHE A 291 3.13 -42.54 -11.29
N MET A 292 1.88 -42.98 -11.43
CA MET A 292 1.43 -44.27 -10.90
C MET A 292 2.14 -45.43 -11.59
N GLY A 293 2.41 -45.31 -12.90
CA GLY A 293 3.19 -46.29 -13.66
C GLY A 293 4.58 -46.53 -13.07
N LEU A 294 5.22 -45.50 -12.48
CA LEU A 294 6.51 -45.65 -11.79
C LEU A 294 6.44 -46.58 -10.57
N LEU A 295 5.33 -46.53 -9.85
CA LEU A 295 5.12 -47.36 -8.65
C LEU A 295 4.70 -48.78 -9.01
N VAL A 296 3.97 -48.95 -10.11
CA VAL A 296 3.43 -50.25 -10.53
C VAL A 296 4.43 -51.08 -11.36
N THR A 297 5.30 -50.42 -12.15
CA THR A 297 6.27 -51.10 -13.03
C THR A 297 7.13 -52.15 -12.31
N PRO A 298 7.65 -51.90 -11.08
CA PRO A 298 8.38 -52.91 -10.28
C PRO A 298 7.67 -54.26 -10.10
N PHE A 299 6.33 -54.27 -10.14
CA PHE A 299 5.49 -55.42 -9.83
C PHE A 299 4.79 -56.00 -11.07
N MET A 300 5.07 -55.47 -12.26
CA MET A 300 4.42 -55.84 -13.52
C MET A 300 5.39 -56.63 -14.42
N PRO A 301 4.91 -57.61 -15.20
CA PRO A 301 5.74 -58.23 -16.24
C PRO A 301 6.30 -57.18 -17.21
N TYR A 302 7.57 -57.33 -17.61
CA TYR A 302 8.31 -56.31 -18.37
C TYR A 302 7.63 -55.95 -19.71
N SER A 303 7.14 -56.94 -20.44
CA SER A 303 6.44 -56.75 -21.71
C SER A 303 5.18 -55.89 -21.56
N TRP A 304 4.41 -56.14 -20.51
CA TRP A 304 3.21 -55.35 -20.18
C TRP A 304 3.55 -53.93 -19.70
N ALA A 305 4.64 -53.75 -18.96
CA ALA A 305 5.08 -52.41 -18.54
C ALA A 305 5.49 -51.54 -19.74
N ILE A 306 6.27 -52.09 -20.68
CA ILE A 306 6.69 -51.37 -21.88
C ILE A 306 5.49 -51.10 -22.79
N PHE A 307 4.63 -52.09 -23.02
CA PHE A 307 3.43 -51.92 -23.83
C PHE A 307 2.50 -50.85 -23.27
N SER A 308 2.16 -50.92 -21.97
CA SER A 308 1.25 -49.96 -21.34
C SER A 308 1.83 -48.54 -21.28
N SER A 309 3.13 -48.39 -20.99
CA SER A 309 3.81 -47.08 -21.03
C SER A 309 3.84 -46.49 -22.45
N SER A 310 4.11 -47.32 -23.46
CA SER A 310 4.09 -46.92 -24.87
C SER A 310 2.69 -46.55 -25.33
N PHE A 311 1.67 -47.30 -24.92
CA PHE A 311 0.28 -46.99 -25.22
C PHE A 311 -0.15 -45.67 -24.57
N LEU A 312 0.19 -45.44 -23.30
CA LEU A 312 -0.11 -44.19 -22.60
C LEU A 312 0.62 -42.98 -23.20
N SER A 313 1.83 -43.16 -23.76
CA SER A 313 2.59 -42.07 -24.38
C SER A 313 1.85 -41.46 -25.57
N PHE A 314 1.13 -42.26 -26.38
CA PHE A 314 0.27 -41.76 -27.45
C PHE A 314 -0.83 -40.84 -26.93
N PHE A 315 -1.53 -41.24 -25.87
CA PHE A 315 -2.55 -40.39 -25.25
C PHE A 315 -1.94 -39.12 -24.66
N ALA A 316 -0.76 -39.21 -24.04
CA ALA A 316 -0.05 -38.05 -23.53
C ALA A 316 0.30 -37.06 -24.64
N VAL A 317 0.84 -37.54 -25.76
CA VAL A 317 1.13 -36.75 -26.96
C VAL A 317 -0.13 -36.07 -27.48
N LEU A 318 -1.23 -36.80 -27.67
CA LEU A 318 -2.50 -36.24 -28.13
C LEU A 318 -3.04 -35.16 -27.18
N MET A 319 -2.96 -35.38 -25.87
CA MET A 319 -3.36 -34.39 -24.87
C MET A 319 -2.48 -33.14 -24.92
N VAL A 320 -1.16 -33.29 -25.06
CA VAL A 320 -0.24 -32.15 -25.21
C VAL A 320 -0.52 -31.37 -26.48
N ILE A 321 -0.73 -32.02 -27.63
CA ILE A 321 -1.12 -31.35 -28.89
C ILE A 321 -2.42 -30.56 -28.68
N SER A 322 -3.44 -31.19 -28.08
CA SER A 322 -4.73 -30.54 -27.85
C SER A 322 -4.61 -29.31 -26.93
N ALA A 323 -3.76 -29.38 -25.90
CA ALA A 323 -3.45 -28.27 -25.02
C ALA A 323 -2.70 -27.14 -25.74
N MET A 324 -1.71 -27.49 -26.58
CA MET A 324 -0.98 -26.53 -27.41
C MET A 324 -1.93 -25.81 -28.36
N VAL A 325 -2.79 -26.51 -29.08
CA VAL A 325 -3.77 -25.92 -30.02
C VAL A 325 -4.77 -25.02 -29.28
N ALA A 326 -5.23 -25.41 -28.10
CA ALA A 326 -6.12 -24.56 -27.30
C ALA A 326 -5.44 -23.24 -26.86
N ARG A 327 -4.12 -23.25 -26.64
CA ARG A 327 -3.37 -22.15 -26.03
C ARG A 327 -2.50 -21.36 -27.01
N VAL A 328 -2.31 -21.83 -28.24
CA VAL A 328 -1.51 -21.16 -29.29
C VAL A 328 -2.10 -19.80 -29.70
N SER A 329 -3.40 -19.59 -29.44
CA SER A 329 -4.12 -18.34 -29.71
C SER A 329 -3.85 -17.21 -28.70
N LEU A 330 -3.09 -17.47 -27.64
CA LEU A 330 -2.80 -16.48 -26.60
C LEU A 330 -1.79 -15.44 -27.06
N ARG A 331 -1.97 -14.19 -26.62
CA ARG A 331 -1.13 -13.03 -26.94
C ARG A 331 0.30 -13.07 -26.35
N HIS A 332 0.63 -14.08 -25.55
CA HIS A 332 1.87 -14.13 -24.76
C HIS A 332 3.04 -14.70 -25.59
N ARG A 333 4.10 -13.90 -25.81
CA ARG A 333 5.26 -14.28 -26.62
C ARG A 333 5.94 -15.56 -26.13
N PRO A 334 6.20 -15.76 -24.82
CA PRO A 334 6.75 -17.02 -24.30
C PRO A 334 5.94 -18.27 -24.65
N SER A 335 4.61 -18.17 -24.67
CA SER A 335 3.75 -19.31 -25.00
C SER A 335 3.84 -19.72 -26.47
N ARG A 336 4.15 -18.78 -27.37
CA ARG A 336 4.37 -19.11 -28.80
C ARG A 336 5.70 -19.80 -29.03
N LEU A 337 6.76 -19.32 -28.38
CA LEU A 337 8.09 -19.94 -28.43
C LEU A 337 8.04 -21.36 -27.86
N PHE A 338 7.30 -21.55 -26.76
CA PHE A 338 7.01 -22.87 -26.22
C PHE A 338 6.33 -23.79 -27.24
N VAL A 339 5.24 -23.33 -27.88
CA VAL A 339 4.52 -24.16 -28.86
C VAL A 339 5.42 -24.52 -30.05
N MET A 340 6.29 -23.60 -30.49
CA MET A 340 7.26 -23.88 -31.56
C MET A 340 8.22 -24.99 -31.18
N GLY A 341 8.87 -24.91 -30.00
CA GLY A 341 9.80 -25.94 -29.53
C GLY A 341 9.13 -27.30 -29.33
N TRP A 342 7.99 -27.32 -28.65
CA TRP A 342 7.25 -28.54 -28.37
C TRP A 342 6.72 -29.24 -29.62
N THR A 343 6.49 -28.53 -30.73
CA THR A 343 5.96 -29.16 -31.95
C THR A 343 6.92 -30.19 -32.50
N MET A 344 8.21 -29.86 -32.61
CA MET A 344 9.20 -30.80 -33.14
C MET A 344 9.39 -32.00 -32.21
N TYR A 345 9.46 -31.76 -30.90
CA TYR A 345 9.54 -32.81 -29.89
C TYR A 345 8.35 -33.77 -29.95
N VAL A 346 7.13 -33.22 -30.05
CA VAL A 346 5.89 -34.01 -30.10
C VAL A 346 5.78 -34.81 -31.41
N ILE A 347 6.22 -34.25 -32.55
CA ILE A 347 6.30 -35.01 -33.81
C ILE A 347 7.26 -36.19 -33.63
N GLY A 348 8.45 -35.96 -33.05
CA GLY A 348 9.42 -37.03 -32.77
C GLY A 348 8.85 -38.12 -31.87
N ALA A 349 8.15 -37.74 -30.79
CA ALA A 349 7.49 -38.68 -29.89
C ALA A 349 6.38 -39.48 -30.59
N LEU A 350 5.61 -38.84 -31.48
CA LEU A 350 4.57 -39.53 -32.26
C LEU A 350 5.18 -40.52 -33.26
N VAL A 351 6.22 -40.12 -33.98
CA VAL A 351 6.95 -40.98 -34.93
C VAL A 351 7.54 -42.18 -34.22
N MET A 352 8.20 -41.97 -33.07
CA MET A 352 8.75 -43.05 -32.24
C MET A 352 7.66 -44.00 -31.74
N GLY A 353 6.49 -43.47 -31.36
CA GLY A 353 5.34 -44.27 -31.01
C GLY A 353 4.87 -45.14 -32.19
N LEU A 354 4.64 -44.55 -33.36
CA LEU A 354 4.12 -45.26 -34.54
C LEU A 354 5.10 -46.34 -35.01
N ASN A 355 6.39 -46.02 -34.95
CA ASN A 355 7.47 -46.96 -35.18
C ASN A 355 7.36 -48.17 -34.22
N LYS A 356 7.10 -47.96 -32.92
CA LYS A 356 6.95 -49.05 -31.94
C LYS A 356 5.78 -50.00 -32.17
N PHE A 357 4.71 -49.52 -32.76
CA PHE A 357 3.55 -50.35 -33.09
C PHE A 357 3.66 -51.00 -34.47
N GLY A 358 4.81 -50.88 -35.17
CA GLY A 358 5.00 -51.48 -36.48
C GLY A 358 4.34 -50.73 -37.64
N LEU A 359 3.88 -49.49 -37.42
CA LEU A 359 3.11 -48.72 -38.40
C LEU A 359 3.99 -47.90 -39.35
N ILE A 360 5.23 -47.62 -38.96
CA ILE A 360 6.23 -46.88 -39.76
C ILE A 360 7.56 -47.63 -39.68
N GLU A 361 8.34 -47.55 -40.75
CA GLU A 361 9.70 -48.06 -40.83
C GLU A 361 10.64 -47.48 -39.76
N VAL A 362 11.63 -48.28 -39.38
CA VAL A 362 12.74 -47.87 -38.51
C VAL A 362 13.87 -47.35 -39.38
N THR A 363 14.07 -46.05 -39.37
CA THR A 363 15.19 -45.36 -40.03
C THR A 363 15.98 -44.52 -39.03
N PRO A 364 17.28 -44.24 -39.28
CA PRO A 364 18.08 -43.36 -38.43
C PRO A 364 17.42 -42.00 -38.18
N THR A 365 16.70 -41.47 -39.17
CA THR A 365 15.94 -40.23 -39.05
C THR A 365 14.76 -40.39 -38.10
N SER A 366 13.97 -41.45 -38.26
CA SER A 366 12.79 -41.70 -37.41
C SER A 366 13.13 -41.92 -35.93
N GLU A 367 14.28 -42.54 -35.65
CA GLU A 367 14.73 -42.81 -34.28
C GLU A 367 15.31 -41.57 -33.61
N ASN A 368 16.08 -40.77 -34.34
CA ASN A 368 16.76 -39.59 -33.77
C ASN A 368 15.89 -38.33 -33.73
N LEU A 369 14.72 -38.32 -34.38
CA LEU A 369 13.86 -37.14 -34.46
C LEU A 369 13.41 -36.61 -33.09
N ILE A 370 13.15 -37.51 -32.13
CA ILE A 370 12.80 -37.13 -30.76
C ILE A 370 13.96 -36.43 -30.03
N LEU A 371 15.21 -36.85 -30.27
CA LEU A 371 16.40 -36.26 -29.67
C LEU A 371 16.64 -34.86 -30.23
N TRP A 372 16.58 -34.70 -31.55
CA TRP A 372 16.68 -33.38 -32.19
C TRP A 372 15.55 -32.46 -31.74
N GLY A 373 14.31 -32.96 -31.71
CA GLY A 373 13.16 -32.21 -31.20
C GLY A 373 13.33 -31.77 -29.75
N ALA A 374 13.96 -32.59 -28.91
CA ALA A 374 14.27 -32.22 -27.53
C ALA A 374 15.33 -31.12 -27.44
N VAL A 375 16.41 -31.16 -28.23
CA VAL A 375 17.41 -30.06 -28.23
C VAL A 375 16.76 -28.73 -28.62
N PHE A 376 15.96 -28.75 -29.70
CA PHE A 376 15.25 -27.56 -30.15
C PHE A 376 14.25 -27.06 -29.11
N ASP A 377 13.49 -27.96 -28.48
CA ASP A 377 12.62 -27.60 -27.36
C ASP A 377 13.41 -26.92 -26.25
N MET A 378 14.49 -27.54 -25.78
CA MET A 378 15.28 -27.04 -24.66
C MET A 378 15.85 -25.64 -24.91
N VAL A 379 16.40 -25.38 -26.11
CA VAL A 379 16.92 -24.06 -26.47
C VAL A 379 15.81 -23.01 -26.53
N LEU A 380 14.71 -23.31 -27.24
CA LEU A 380 13.59 -22.37 -27.38
C LEU A 380 12.89 -22.11 -26.05
N LEU A 381 12.85 -23.11 -25.19
CA LEU A 381 12.22 -23.01 -23.88
C LEU A 381 13.08 -22.24 -22.88
N CYS A 382 14.41 -22.34 -22.97
CA CYS A 382 15.31 -21.45 -22.21
C CYS A 382 15.07 -19.99 -22.58
N ILE A 383 14.92 -19.68 -23.88
CA ILE A 383 14.57 -18.33 -24.34
C ILE A 383 13.18 -17.93 -23.83
N ALA A 384 12.19 -18.82 -23.95
CA ALA A 384 10.81 -18.54 -23.51
C ALA A 384 10.71 -18.31 -21.99
N LEU A 385 11.44 -19.09 -21.19
CA LEU A 385 11.53 -18.93 -19.74
C LEU A 385 12.29 -17.66 -19.36
N GLY A 386 13.35 -17.31 -20.10
CA GLY A 386 14.07 -16.05 -19.94
C GLY A 386 13.20 -14.82 -20.20
N ASP A 387 12.42 -14.84 -21.29
CA ASP A 387 11.42 -13.81 -21.60
C ASP A 387 10.35 -13.73 -20.51
N LYS A 388 9.80 -14.88 -20.07
CA LYS A 388 8.81 -14.96 -18.99
C LYS A 388 9.36 -14.35 -17.69
N PHE A 389 10.62 -14.66 -17.35
CA PHE A 389 11.28 -14.10 -16.18
C PHE A 389 11.43 -12.58 -16.28
N HIS A 390 11.82 -12.08 -17.44
CA HIS A 390 11.98 -10.65 -17.66
C HIS A 390 10.63 -9.90 -17.51
N ASP A 391 9.55 -10.47 -18.06
CA ASP A 391 8.20 -9.93 -17.93
C ASP A 391 7.70 -9.91 -16.48
N GLU A 392 7.84 -11.02 -15.74
CA GLU A 392 7.42 -11.10 -14.34
C GLU A 392 8.23 -10.14 -13.44
N ARG A 393 9.54 -10.04 -13.67
CA ARG A 393 10.41 -9.11 -12.93
C ARG A 393 10.00 -7.66 -13.18
N ASN A 394 9.74 -7.30 -14.44
CA ASN A 394 9.32 -5.95 -14.81
C ASN A 394 7.97 -5.58 -14.19
N LEU A 395 7.03 -6.53 -14.09
CA LEU A 395 5.76 -6.32 -13.38
C LEU A 395 5.98 -6.05 -11.89
N LYS A 396 6.84 -6.83 -11.22
CA LYS A 396 7.18 -6.61 -9.80
C LYS A 396 7.84 -5.26 -9.56
N ILE A 397 8.79 -4.87 -10.42
CA ILE A 397 9.47 -3.56 -10.34
C ILE A 397 8.44 -2.43 -10.47
N ARG A 398 7.54 -2.49 -11.46
CA ARG A 398 6.49 -1.47 -11.63
C ARG A 398 5.54 -1.38 -10.43
N ALA A 399 5.17 -2.51 -9.84
CA ALA A 399 4.34 -2.53 -8.64
C ALA A 399 5.06 -1.87 -7.45
N GLN A 400 6.34 -2.15 -7.27
CA GLN A 400 7.17 -1.52 -6.24
C GLN A 400 7.32 -0.02 -6.47
N GLU A 401 7.59 0.42 -7.70
CA GLU A 401 7.67 1.85 -8.04
C GLU A 401 6.36 2.59 -7.75
N MET A 402 5.21 1.98 -8.06
CA MET A 402 3.90 2.56 -7.75
C MET A 402 3.68 2.67 -6.24
N ALA A 403 4.07 1.65 -5.46
CA ALA A 403 4.00 1.68 -4.01
C ALA A 403 4.90 2.77 -3.40
N ILE A 404 6.16 2.89 -3.87
CA ILE A 404 7.08 3.94 -3.44
C ILE A 404 6.52 5.33 -3.74
N LYS A 405 5.94 5.53 -4.94
CA LYS A 405 5.28 6.80 -5.30
C LYS A 405 4.09 7.12 -4.40
N ALA A 406 3.29 6.12 -4.01
CA ALA A 406 2.16 6.30 -3.11
C ALA A 406 2.62 6.72 -1.70
N VAL A 407 3.61 6.01 -1.13
CA VAL A 407 4.21 6.36 0.18
C VAL A 407 4.80 7.77 0.15
N ARG A 408 5.49 8.13 -0.94
CA ARG A 408 6.08 9.48 -1.09
C ARG A 408 5.02 10.58 -1.14
N ARG A 409 3.87 10.32 -1.79
CA ARG A 409 2.73 11.26 -1.79
C ARG A 409 2.14 11.45 -0.39
N GLU A 410 1.98 10.36 0.36
CA GLU A 410 1.48 10.43 1.74
C GLU A 410 2.44 11.22 2.64
N LYS A 411 3.74 10.95 2.53
CA LYS A 411 4.78 11.69 3.27
C LYS A 411 4.73 13.19 2.95
N ASN A 412 4.74 13.56 1.66
CA ASN A 412 4.69 14.96 1.26
C ASN A 412 3.40 15.66 1.74
N ALA A 413 2.26 14.97 1.71
CA ALA A 413 1.00 15.50 2.24
C ALA A 413 1.05 15.73 3.76
N LYS A 414 1.66 14.81 4.52
CA LYS A 414 1.89 14.98 5.97
C LYS A 414 2.83 16.14 6.27
N GLU A 415 3.95 16.27 5.56
CA GLU A 415 4.88 17.40 5.73
C GLU A 415 4.20 18.74 5.45
N MET A 416 3.38 18.81 4.39
CA MET A 416 2.61 20.01 4.07
C MET A 416 1.55 20.31 5.14
N ALA A 417 0.88 19.30 5.69
CA ALA A 417 -0.09 19.47 6.78
C ALA A 417 0.58 19.98 8.06
N ILE A 418 1.74 19.43 8.43
CA ILE A 418 2.53 19.86 9.59
C ILE A 418 2.98 21.32 9.40
N SER A 419 3.48 21.70 8.22
CA SER A 419 3.88 23.08 7.92
C SER A 419 2.70 24.05 8.04
N LYS A 420 1.52 23.69 7.49
CA LYS A 420 0.29 24.48 7.66
C LYS A 420 -0.14 24.61 9.11
N GLN A 421 -0.04 23.53 9.89
CA GLN A 421 -0.38 23.54 11.31
C GLN A 421 0.57 24.47 12.09
N GLN A 422 1.87 24.41 11.81
CA GLN A 422 2.85 25.31 12.42
C GLN A 422 2.61 26.78 12.05
N GLN A 423 2.29 27.07 10.78
CA GLN A 423 1.93 28.43 10.35
C GLN A 423 0.68 28.95 11.05
N ALA A 424 -0.38 28.14 11.13
CA ALA A 424 -1.61 28.51 11.83
C ALA A 424 -1.35 28.78 13.32
N GLN A 425 -0.50 27.97 13.95
CA GLN A 425 -0.15 28.13 15.36
C GLN A 425 0.67 29.40 15.61
N ARG A 426 1.59 29.76 14.72
CA ARG A 426 2.32 31.04 14.79
C ARG A 426 1.39 32.24 14.64
N ALA A 427 0.49 32.21 13.65
CA ALA A 427 -0.47 33.29 13.44
C ALA A 427 -1.42 33.46 14.65
N LEU A 428 -1.82 32.36 15.29
CA LEU A 428 -2.63 32.42 16.51
C LEU A 428 -1.85 33.06 17.67
N GLN A 429 -0.57 32.72 17.82
CA GLN A 429 0.30 33.32 18.84
C GLN A 429 0.46 34.83 18.63
N GLU A 430 0.73 35.26 17.39
CA GLU A 430 0.86 36.67 17.02
C GLU A 430 -0.44 37.45 17.28
N ALA A 431 -1.59 36.85 16.98
CA ALA A 431 -2.90 37.46 17.26
C ALA A 431 -3.16 37.61 18.77
N ALA A 432 -2.79 36.61 19.58
CA ALA A 432 -2.91 36.68 21.03
C ALA A 432 -2.02 37.78 21.62
N ASP A 433 -0.76 37.89 21.16
CA ASP A 433 0.17 38.92 21.60
C ASP A 433 -0.32 40.34 21.24
N ALA A 434 -0.86 40.52 20.02
CA ALA A 434 -1.45 41.78 19.58
C ALA A 434 -2.69 42.16 20.42
N GLN A 435 -3.51 41.17 20.78
CA GLN A 435 -4.69 41.38 21.62
C GLN A 435 -4.29 41.81 23.05
N ASP A 436 -3.26 41.19 23.62
CA ASP A 436 -2.74 41.55 24.95
C ASP A 436 -2.11 42.96 24.96
N GLN A 437 -1.37 43.33 23.91
CA GLN A 437 -0.88 44.70 23.74
C GLN A 437 -2.02 45.72 23.63
N TYR A 438 -3.07 45.40 22.87
CA TYR A 438 -4.23 46.27 22.74
C TYR A 438 -4.98 46.45 24.07
N ALA A 439 -5.16 45.37 24.83
CA ALA A 439 -5.78 45.41 26.16
C ALA A 439 -5.02 46.35 27.12
N ARG A 440 -3.68 46.23 27.18
CA ARG A 440 -2.84 47.13 28.01
C ARG A 440 -2.95 48.60 27.60
N LEU A 441 -3.00 48.89 26.30
CA LEU A 441 -3.18 50.26 25.80
C LEU A 441 -4.54 50.83 26.20
N LEU A 442 -5.59 50.01 26.11
CA LEU A 442 -6.94 50.42 26.47
C LEU A 442 -7.02 50.74 27.97
N GLU A 443 -6.48 49.88 28.84
CA GLU A 443 -6.45 50.10 30.29
C GLU A 443 -5.75 51.41 30.66
N ARG A 444 -4.61 51.71 30.02
CA ARG A 444 -3.89 52.97 30.24
C ARG A 444 -4.74 54.17 29.87
N ARG A 445 -5.39 54.13 28.71
CA ARG A 445 -6.23 55.24 28.21
C ARG A 445 -7.46 55.46 29.08
N VAL A 446 -8.09 54.39 29.57
CA VAL A 446 -9.21 54.47 30.53
C VAL A 446 -8.75 55.20 31.80
N ARG A 447 -7.60 54.79 32.37
CA ARG A 447 -7.05 55.39 33.59
C ARG A 447 -6.75 56.89 33.44
N GLU A 448 -6.16 57.29 32.32
CA GLU A 448 -5.85 58.70 32.02
C GLU A 448 -7.13 59.55 31.99
N ARG A 449 -8.20 59.08 31.33
CA ARG A 449 -9.48 59.81 31.25
C ARG A 449 -10.20 59.93 32.59
N THR A 450 -10.13 58.90 33.43
CA THR A 450 -10.72 58.95 34.78
C THR A 450 -10.06 60.03 35.65
N LEU A 451 -8.74 60.22 35.51
CA LEU A 451 -8.00 61.22 36.28
C LEU A 451 -8.33 62.66 35.84
N GLU A 452 -8.46 62.87 34.52
CA GLU A 452 -8.82 64.16 33.92
C GLU A 452 -10.20 64.66 34.41
N LEU A 453 -11.20 63.78 34.39
CA LEU A 453 -12.55 64.08 34.87
C LEU A 453 -12.58 64.56 36.33
N LYS A 454 -11.83 63.90 37.22
CA LYS A 454 -11.77 64.28 38.65
C LYS A 454 -11.23 65.70 38.87
N ARG A 455 -10.22 66.11 38.10
CA ARG A 455 -9.61 67.45 38.24
C ARG A 455 -10.56 68.57 37.82
N THR A 456 -11.29 68.36 36.74
CA THR A 456 -12.25 69.36 36.22
C THR A 456 -13.37 69.63 37.22
N GLN A 457 -13.83 68.59 37.92
CA GLN A 457 -14.89 68.73 38.92
C GLN A 457 -14.47 69.56 40.14
N GLN A 458 -13.22 69.41 40.62
CA GLN A 458 -12.70 70.16 41.77
C GLN A 458 -12.52 71.66 41.48
N ASN A 459 -12.31 72.07 40.23
CA ASN A 459 -12.12 73.47 39.87
C ASN A 459 -13.43 74.28 39.85
N LEU A 460 -14.57 73.64 39.59
CA LEU A 460 -15.87 74.31 39.51
C LEU A 460 -16.43 74.71 40.89
N GLU A 461 -16.07 73.99 41.95
CA GLU A 461 -16.56 74.26 43.31
C GLU A 461 -15.93 75.51 43.95
N HIS A 462 -14.81 76.02 43.42
CA HIS A 462 -13.99 77.05 44.08
C HIS A 462 -14.42 78.54 43.86
N VAL A 463 -15.48 78.85 43.09
CA VAL A 463 -15.73 80.22 42.58
C VAL A 463 -16.99 80.92 43.15
N SER A 464 -17.83 80.29 43.98
CA SER A 464 -19.09 80.91 44.48
C SER A 464 -18.95 81.59 45.86
N GLU A 465 -19.26 82.88 45.97
CA GLU A 465 -19.36 83.63 47.26
C GLU A 465 -20.70 83.45 48.00
N LEU A 466 -21.68 82.85 47.33
CA LEU A 466 -23.02 82.66 47.87
C LEU A 466 -23.20 81.23 48.36
N ASP A 467 -23.92 81.09 49.46
CA ASP A 467 -24.41 79.80 49.91
C ASP A 467 -25.46 79.27 48.92
N ALA A 468 -25.35 78.00 48.54
CA ALA A 468 -26.20 77.40 47.52
C ALA A 468 -27.68 77.35 47.94
N LEU A 469 -27.97 77.23 49.24
CA LEU A 469 -29.30 77.02 49.80
C LEU A 469 -30.02 78.33 50.14
N THR A 470 -29.35 79.23 50.87
CA THR A 470 -29.97 80.47 51.38
C THR A 470 -29.73 81.68 50.49
N LYS A 471 -28.76 81.60 49.58
CA LYS A 471 -28.24 82.74 48.80
C LYS A 471 -27.67 83.88 49.64
N LEU A 472 -27.50 83.67 50.95
CA LEU A 472 -26.73 84.56 51.81
C LEU A 472 -25.24 84.43 51.50
N LYS A 473 -24.47 85.35 52.04
CA LYS A 473 -23.01 85.28 51.97
C LYS A 473 -22.52 84.02 52.70
N ASN A 474 -21.57 83.32 52.11
CA ASN A 474 -21.04 82.09 52.70
C ASN A 474 -19.95 82.39 53.76
N ARG A 475 -19.54 81.35 54.49
CA ARG A 475 -18.47 81.43 55.50
C ARG A 475 -17.18 82.07 54.98
N ARG A 476 -16.84 81.88 53.71
CA ARG A 476 -15.62 82.48 53.15
C ARG A 476 -15.73 84.00 53.05
N TYR A 477 -16.85 84.51 52.53
CA TYR A 477 -17.12 85.95 52.52
C TYR A 477 -17.15 86.54 53.94
N LEU A 478 -17.69 85.81 54.93
CA LEU A 478 -17.69 86.25 56.33
C LEU A 478 -16.28 86.52 56.85
N VAL A 479 -15.35 85.58 56.68
CA VAL A 479 -13.97 85.70 57.19
C VAL A 479 -13.29 86.91 56.57
N ASP A 480 -13.40 87.07 55.25
CA ASP A 480 -12.81 88.21 54.53
C ASP A 480 -13.41 89.54 54.99
N ARG A 481 -14.73 89.59 55.24
CA ARG A 481 -15.41 90.81 55.69
C ARG A 481 -15.09 91.15 57.14
N LEU A 482 -15.01 90.16 58.03
CA LEU A 482 -14.70 90.38 59.45
C LEU A 482 -13.29 90.97 59.63
N GLN A 483 -12.32 90.55 58.82
CA GLN A 483 -10.98 91.16 58.80
C GLN A 483 -11.03 92.65 58.41
N GLN A 484 -11.92 93.04 57.50
CA GLN A 484 -12.12 94.44 57.12
C GLN A 484 -12.72 95.27 58.26
N GLU A 485 -13.68 94.72 59.00
CA GLU A 485 -14.29 95.42 60.15
C GLU A 485 -13.33 95.56 61.34
N LEU A 486 -12.52 94.53 61.63
CA LEU A 486 -11.44 94.63 62.62
C LEU A 486 -10.46 95.76 62.31
N LYS A 487 -10.07 95.86 61.03
CA LYS A 487 -9.22 96.96 60.56
C LYS A 487 -9.93 98.32 60.68
N ALA A 488 -11.21 98.39 60.29
CA ALA A 488 -11.99 99.63 60.38
C ALA A 488 -12.19 100.10 61.82
N CYS A 489 -12.40 99.18 62.76
CA CYS A 489 -12.53 99.46 64.19
C CYS A 489 -11.28 100.13 64.74
N LYS A 490 -10.11 99.55 64.43
CA LYS A 490 -8.80 100.07 64.83
C LYS A 490 -8.47 101.42 64.19
N ASP A 491 -8.74 101.56 62.88
CA ASP A 491 -8.31 102.74 62.11
C ASP A 491 -9.26 103.94 62.28
N LYS A 492 -10.56 103.70 62.51
CA LYS A 492 -11.61 104.75 62.53
C LYS A 492 -12.23 104.97 63.90
N GLY A 493 -11.86 104.20 64.92
CA GLY A 493 -12.36 104.36 66.29
C GLY A 493 -13.85 104.06 66.44
N ARG A 494 -14.38 103.09 65.68
CA ARG A 494 -15.81 102.71 65.74
C ARG A 494 -15.98 101.26 66.16
N SER A 495 -16.80 101.01 67.19
CA SER A 495 -17.12 99.66 67.66
C SER A 495 -18.00 98.92 66.64
N PHE A 496 -17.85 97.59 66.53
CA PHE A 496 -18.77 96.74 65.78
C PHE A 496 -19.13 95.51 66.61
N ALA A 497 -20.27 94.89 66.30
CA ALA A 497 -20.69 93.66 66.95
C ALA A 497 -20.72 92.50 65.96
N ILE A 498 -20.33 91.32 66.43
CA ILE A 498 -20.60 90.04 65.79
C ILE A 498 -21.70 89.32 66.57
N VAL A 499 -22.60 88.69 65.85
CA VAL A 499 -23.71 87.94 66.45
C VAL A 499 -23.71 86.55 65.86
N MET A 500 -23.41 85.55 66.69
CA MET A 500 -23.48 84.14 66.33
C MET A 500 -24.88 83.63 66.64
N VAL A 501 -25.50 82.92 65.69
CA VAL A 501 -26.86 82.43 65.81
C VAL A 501 -26.98 81.00 65.38
N ASP A 502 -27.73 80.21 66.13
CA ASP A 502 -28.04 78.82 65.83
C ASP A 502 -29.54 78.56 66.01
N ILE A 503 -30.11 77.76 65.11
CA ILE A 503 -31.52 77.34 65.18
C ILE A 503 -31.65 76.24 66.23
N ASP A 504 -32.39 76.54 67.29
CA ASP A 504 -32.60 75.60 68.38
C ASP A 504 -33.33 74.34 67.91
N HIS A 505 -32.85 73.19 68.35
CA HIS A 505 -33.43 71.89 68.04
C HIS A 505 -33.60 71.62 66.53
N PHE A 506 -32.74 72.19 65.67
CA PHE A 506 -32.84 72.04 64.22
C PHE A 506 -32.88 70.57 63.75
N LYS A 507 -32.12 69.68 64.40
CA LYS A 507 -32.19 68.24 64.13
C LYS A 507 -33.59 67.67 64.33
N GLN A 508 -34.32 68.11 65.36
CA GLN A 508 -35.70 67.68 65.60
C GLN A 508 -36.65 68.17 64.50
N VAL A 509 -36.41 69.35 63.93
CA VAL A 509 -37.16 69.85 62.75
C VAL A 509 -36.94 68.92 61.56
N ASN A 510 -35.68 68.54 61.28
CA ASN A 510 -35.36 67.57 60.23
C ASN A 510 -35.98 66.19 60.49
N ASP A 511 -35.88 65.69 61.72
CA ASP A 511 -36.37 64.36 62.09
C ASP A 511 -37.92 64.30 62.05
N SER A 512 -38.60 65.42 62.35
CA SER A 512 -40.07 65.47 62.42
C SER A 512 -40.75 65.87 61.10
N HIS A 513 -40.10 66.70 60.28
CA HIS A 513 -40.69 67.29 59.07
C HIS A 513 -39.89 66.99 57.79
N GLY A 514 -38.77 66.27 57.90
CA GLY A 514 -37.89 65.91 56.79
C GLY A 514 -36.89 67.00 56.42
N HIS A 515 -35.82 66.61 55.71
CA HIS A 515 -34.73 67.50 55.33
C HIS A 515 -35.17 68.69 54.46
N LEU A 516 -36.21 68.53 53.63
CA LEU A 516 -36.74 69.64 52.82
C LEU A 516 -37.37 70.74 53.69
N ALA A 517 -38.06 70.36 54.77
CA ALA A 517 -38.60 71.32 55.73
C ALA A 517 -37.51 71.98 56.57
N GLY A 518 -36.44 71.25 56.90
CA GLY A 518 -35.24 71.85 57.51
C GLY A 518 -34.55 72.86 56.59
N ASP A 519 -34.42 72.53 55.31
CA ASP A 519 -33.89 73.46 54.29
C ASP A 519 -34.73 74.73 54.19
N GLU A 520 -36.06 74.62 54.16
CA GLU A 520 -36.97 75.78 54.14
C GLU A 520 -36.91 76.57 55.46
N CYS A 521 -36.72 75.89 56.59
CA CYS A 521 -36.48 76.52 57.88
C CYS A 521 -35.21 77.37 57.85
N ILE A 522 -34.10 76.83 57.33
CA ILE A 522 -32.84 77.58 57.17
C ILE A 522 -33.04 78.79 56.23
N ARG A 523 -33.71 78.62 55.09
CA ARG A 523 -34.00 79.73 54.15
C ARG A 523 -34.83 80.82 54.82
N SER A 524 -35.88 80.43 55.54
CA SER A 524 -36.81 81.35 56.17
C SER A 524 -36.16 82.08 57.34
N VAL A 525 -35.42 81.40 58.21
CA VAL A 525 -34.67 82.04 59.30
C VAL A 525 -33.66 83.03 58.76
N GLY A 526 -32.88 82.66 57.72
CA GLY A 526 -31.95 83.58 57.08
C GLY A 526 -32.63 84.84 56.52
N ARG A 527 -33.80 84.68 55.87
CA ARG A 527 -34.60 85.81 55.38
C ARG A 527 -35.14 86.68 56.52
N LEU A 528 -35.69 86.07 57.57
CA LEU A 528 -36.24 86.77 58.74
C LEU A 528 -35.18 87.59 59.48
N MET A 529 -33.93 87.08 59.55
CA MET A 529 -32.80 87.87 60.05
C MET A 529 -32.53 89.05 59.13
N GLN A 530 -32.39 88.80 57.83
CA GLN A 530 -32.09 89.84 56.85
C GLN A 530 -33.12 90.98 56.86
N ASP A 531 -34.41 90.67 57.01
CA ASP A 531 -35.50 91.66 57.09
C ASP A 531 -35.42 92.59 58.32
N ARG A 532 -34.68 92.18 59.36
CA ARG A 532 -34.49 92.96 60.60
C ARG A 532 -33.17 93.73 60.66
N LEU A 533 -32.36 93.62 59.60
CA LEU A 533 -31.06 94.25 59.49
C LEU A 533 -31.10 95.53 58.65
N ARG A 534 -30.15 96.45 58.90
CA ARG A 534 -29.99 97.66 58.09
C ARG A 534 -29.50 97.28 56.70
N ASN A 535 -30.37 97.43 55.70
CA ASN A 535 -30.05 97.14 54.30
C ASN A 535 -28.76 97.84 53.86
N GLY A 536 -27.82 97.06 53.31
CA GLY A 536 -26.55 97.56 52.76
C GLY A 536 -25.45 97.88 53.79
N VAL A 537 -25.71 97.70 55.09
CA VAL A 537 -24.75 97.99 56.16
C VAL A 537 -24.53 96.77 57.05
N ASP A 538 -25.61 96.18 57.56
CA ASP A 538 -25.55 94.97 58.38
C ASP A 538 -25.48 93.74 57.45
N ILE A 539 -24.69 92.75 57.83
CA ILE A 539 -24.40 91.58 56.98
C ILE A 539 -24.83 90.32 57.71
N VAL A 540 -25.53 89.43 57.00
CA VAL A 540 -25.83 88.08 57.46
C VAL A 540 -25.17 87.06 56.56
N CYS A 541 -24.47 86.12 57.17
CA CYS A 541 -23.75 85.04 56.51
C CYS A 541 -24.25 83.70 57.04
N ARG A 542 -24.31 82.68 56.16
CA ARG A 542 -24.46 81.29 56.61
C ARG A 542 -23.07 80.74 56.95
N TYR A 543 -22.85 80.40 58.21
CA TYR A 543 -21.57 79.90 58.69
C TYR A 543 -21.38 78.42 58.32
N GLY A 544 -22.44 77.63 58.44
CA GLY A 544 -22.47 76.22 58.05
C GLY A 544 -23.69 75.53 58.67
N GLY A 545 -24.29 74.56 57.99
CA GLY A 545 -25.48 73.88 58.51
C GLY A 545 -26.61 74.87 58.85
N GLU A 546 -27.02 74.90 60.10
CA GLU A 546 -28.06 75.75 60.70
C GLU A 546 -27.52 77.03 61.38
N GLU A 547 -26.22 77.27 61.31
CA GLU A 547 -25.55 78.40 61.97
C GLU A 547 -25.44 79.62 61.07
N PHE A 548 -25.73 80.79 61.63
CA PHE A 548 -25.64 82.09 60.98
C PHE A 548 -24.73 83.02 61.78
N VAL A 549 -24.04 83.90 61.07
CA VAL A 549 -23.25 84.97 61.69
C VAL A 549 -23.71 86.28 61.11
N LEU A 550 -23.97 87.24 62.00
CA LEU A 550 -24.22 88.61 61.64
C LEU A 550 -23.03 89.48 61.98
N ILE A 551 -22.72 90.43 61.10
CA ILE A 551 -21.78 91.51 61.36
C ILE A 551 -22.60 92.81 61.40
N LEU A 552 -22.48 93.54 62.50
CA LEU A 552 -23.18 94.80 62.76
C LEU A 552 -22.14 95.93 62.91
N PRO A 553 -21.75 96.59 61.80
CA PRO A 553 -20.83 97.72 61.85
C PRO A 553 -21.39 98.87 62.67
N ASP A 554 -20.52 99.69 63.26
CA ASP A 554 -20.89 100.91 64.00
C ASP A 554 -21.99 100.66 65.04
N THR A 555 -21.84 99.60 65.85
CA THR A 555 -22.84 99.14 66.83
C THR A 555 -22.16 98.89 68.17
N ARG A 556 -22.64 99.54 69.23
CA ARG A 556 -22.16 99.35 70.61
C ARG A 556 -22.95 98.26 71.33
N GLU A 557 -22.44 97.82 72.48
CA GLU A 557 -23.02 96.71 73.27
C GLU A 557 -24.53 96.80 73.49
N ALA A 558 -25.02 97.93 74.03
CA ALA A 558 -26.45 98.11 74.29
C ALA A 558 -27.30 98.00 73.01
N GLU A 559 -26.82 98.53 71.90
CA GLU A 559 -27.51 98.46 70.60
C GLU A 559 -27.44 97.06 69.99
N ALA A 560 -26.32 96.36 70.15
CA ALA A 560 -26.12 95.00 69.68
C ALA A 560 -27.03 94.03 70.41
N MET A 561 -27.14 94.14 71.73
CA MET A 561 -28.02 93.32 72.57
C MET A 561 -29.49 93.55 72.23
N VAL A 562 -29.92 94.81 72.07
CA VAL A 562 -31.29 95.13 71.65
C VAL A 562 -31.59 94.56 70.26
N LYS A 563 -30.66 94.67 69.31
CA LYS A 563 -30.86 94.15 67.96
C LYS A 563 -30.91 92.62 67.94
N ALA A 564 -30.02 91.95 68.68
CA ALA A 564 -30.01 90.50 68.84
C ALA A 564 -31.31 89.99 69.46
N GLU A 565 -31.79 90.63 70.53
CA GLU A 565 -33.04 90.26 71.21
C GLU A 565 -34.27 90.49 70.32
N ASN A 566 -34.29 91.58 69.55
CA ASN A 566 -35.34 91.85 68.57
C ASN A 566 -35.40 90.76 67.48
N ILE A 567 -34.24 90.33 66.96
CA ILE A 567 -34.15 89.26 65.96
C ILE A 567 -34.64 87.94 66.56
N ARG A 568 -34.17 87.59 67.76
CA ARG A 568 -34.58 86.39 68.51
C ARG A 568 -36.09 86.35 68.74
N SER A 569 -36.63 87.43 69.29
CA SER A 569 -38.07 87.54 69.56
C SER A 569 -38.90 87.52 68.27
N TYR A 570 -38.41 88.13 67.19
CA TYR A 570 -39.12 88.14 65.91
C TYR A 570 -39.19 86.73 65.30
N ILE A 571 -38.09 85.99 65.32
CA ILE A 571 -38.06 84.61 64.82
C ILE A 571 -38.94 83.72 65.68
N ALA A 572 -38.88 83.83 67.01
CA ALA A 572 -39.70 83.05 67.93
C ALA A 572 -41.22 83.29 67.78
N GLN A 573 -41.63 84.44 67.23
CA GLN A 573 -43.04 84.80 67.02
C GLN A 573 -43.52 84.57 65.58
N THR A 574 -42.62 84.31 64.63
CA THR A 574 -42.96 84.20 63.21
C THR A 574 -43.01 82.74 62.78
N PRO A 575 -44.20 82.18 62.45
CA PRO A 575 -44.29 80.81 61.97
C PRO A 575 -43.65 80.68 60.58
N ILE A 576 -42.80 79.68 60.41
CA ILE A 576 -42.24 79.32 59.11
C ILE A 576 -43.25 78.44 58.37
N LEU A 577 -43.64 78.89 57.17
CA LEU A 577 -44.57 78.15 56.32
C LEU A 577 -43.77 77.23 55.39
N CYS A 578 -43.87 75.92 55.65
CA CYS A 578 -43.36 74.91 54.73
C CYS A 578 -44.55 74.10 54.21
N GLU A 579 -44.83 74.20 52.92
CA GLU A 579 -46.03 73.67 52.26
C GLU A 579 -47.33 74.13 52.95
N HIS A 580 -47.93 73.27 53.78
CA HIS A 580 -49.20 73.50 54.50
C HIS A 580 -49.03 73.45 56.02
N GLN A 581 -47.80 73.41 56.54
CA GLN A 581 -47.50 73.32 57.97
C GLN A 581 -46.88 74.62 58.49
N ARG A 582 -47.21 74.96 59.75
CA ARG A 582 -46.61 76.09 60.49
C ARG A 582 -45.58 75.52 61.46
N ILE A 583 -44.31 75.79 61.19
CA ILE A 583 -43.19 75.35 62.03
C ILE A 583 -42.73 76.54 62.87
N MET A 584 -42.78 76.39 64.19
CA MET A 584 -42.24 77.38 65.14
C MET A 584 -40.82 76.98 65.50
N VAL A 585 -39.88 77.89 65.33
CA VAL A 585 -38.48 77.69 65.74
C VAL A 585 -38.02 78.84 66.61
N THR A 586 -37.09 78.55 67.50
CA THR A 586 -36.37 79.56 68.28
C THR A 586 -34.91 79.56 67.89
N ILE A 587 -34.21 80.63 68.26
CA ILE A 587 -32.77 80.73 68.03
C ILE A 587 -32.07 81.06 69.34
N SER A 588 -30.90 80.45 69.53
CA SER A 588 -29.95 80.87 70.56
C SER A 588 -28.96 81.85 69.93
N VAL A 589 -28.55 82.87 70.70
CA VAL A 589 -27.75 83.97 70.16
C VAL A 589 -26.58 84.30 71.10
N GLY A 590 -25.37 84.37 70.53
CA GLY A 590 -24.17 84.87 71.20
C GLY A 590 -23.74 86.20 70.59
N VAL A 591 -23.53 87.23 71.41
CA VAL A 591 -23.11 88.56 70.98
C VAL A 591 -21.70 88.83 71.50
N MET A 592 -20.84 89.34 70.63
CA MET A 592 -19.53 89.88 71.02
C MET A 592 -19.37 91.27 70.39
N VAL A 593 -18.99 92.26 71.21
CA VAL A 593 -18.76 93.63 70.75
C VAL A 593 -17.27 93.93 70.81
N VAL A 594 -16.71 94.38 69.70
CA VAL A 594 -15.32 94.79 69.60
C VAL A 594 -15.25 96.30 69.77
N ASP A 595 -14.62 96.73 70.84
CA ASP A 595 -14.34 98.14 71.11
C ASP A 595 -12.99 98.58 70.51
N PRO A 596 -12.88 99.81 69.98
CA PRO A 596 -11.61 100.35 69.49
C PRO A 596 -10.45 100.28 70.49
N ASP A 597 -10.72 100.33 71.79
CA ASP A 597 -9.70 100.29 72.83
C ASP A 597 -9.19 98.86 73.10
N ALA A 598 -9.86 97.83 72.56
CA ALA A 598 -9.57 96.41 72.82
C ALA A 598 -9.78 95.52 71.58
N VAL A 599 -9.24 95.90 70.42
CA VAL A 599 -9.38 95.15 69.15
C VAL A 599 -8.55 93.86 69.14
N PRO A 600 -9.16 92.66 68.95
CA PRO A 600 -8.43 91.38 68.87
C PRO A 600 -7.48 91.29 67.67
N ALA A 601 -6.46 90.42 67.78
CA ALA A 601 -5.41 90.31 66.76
C ALA A 601 -5.86 89.52 65.51
N ARG A 602 -6.85 88.63 65.66
CA ARG A 602 -7.33 87.73 64.61
C ARG A 602 -8.85 87.65 64.56
N SER A 603 -9.41 87.50 63.36
CA SER A 603 -10.85 87.31 63.12
C SER A 603 -11.42 86.08 63.84
N GLU A 604 -10.61 85.04 63.98
CA GLU A 604 -10.97 83.78 64.63
C GLU A 604 -11.26 83.97 66.13
N GLU A 605 -10.53 84.87 66.80
CA GLU A 605 -10.72 85.17 68.23
C GLU A 605 -12.09 85.81 68.48
N VAL A 606 -12.52 86.71 67.59
CA VAL A 606 -13.84 87.37 67.63
C VAL A 606 -14.97 86.36 67.43
N ILE A 607 -14.81 85.44 66.46
CA ILE A 607 -15.79 84.38 66.21
C ILE A 607 -15.86 83.42 67.40
N GLN A 608 -14.72 83.05 67.99
CA GLN A 608 -14.66 82.12 69.11
C GLN A 608 -15.34 82.67 70.37
N GLN A 609 -15.19 83.97 70.65
CA GLN A 609 -15.88 84.60 71.79
C GLN A 609 -17.40 84.69 71.57
N ALA A 610 -17.84 85.03 70.36
CA ALA A 610 -19.26 85.01 70.01
C ALA A 610 -19.87 83.60 70.09
N ASP A 611 -19.12 82.58 69.67
CA ASP A 611 -19.51 81.17 69.78
C ASP A 611 -19.58 80.71 71.25
N GLN A 612 -18.64 81.15 72.09
CA GLN A 612 -18.68 80.86 73.53
C GLN A 612 -19.92 81.48 74.19
N ALA A 613 -20.31 82.71 73.79
CA ALA A 613 -21.57 83.31 74.22
C ALA A 613 -22.79 82.55 73.69
N LEU A 614 -22.77 82.08 72.45
CA LEU A 614 -23.84 81.24 71.90
C LEU A 614 -23.97 79.92 72.68
N TYR A 615 -22.84 79.30 73.03
CA TYR A 615 -22.81 78.10 73.85
C TYR A 615 -23.44 78.34 75.22
N GLN A 616 -23.16 79.48 75.87
CA GLN A 616 -23.83 79.88 77.10
C GLN A 616 -25.34 80.02 76.92
N ALA A 617 -25.81 80.66 75.83
CA ALA A 617 -27.24 80.78 75.53
C ALA A 617 -27.91 79.40 75.36
N LYS A 618 -27.26 78.47 74.65
CA LYS A 618 -27.76 77.09 74.51
C LYS A 618 -27.86 76.36 75.86
N HIS A 619 -26.95 76.63 76.79
CA HIS A 619 -26.93 76.03 78.13
C HIS A 619 -27.89 76.69 79.13
N GLN A 620 -28.27 77.95 78.93
CA GLN A 620 -29.24 78.68 79.76
C GLN A 620 -30.71 78.34 79.43
N GLY A 621 -30.94 77.31 78.60
CA GLY A 621 -32.28 76.86 78.23
C GLY A 621 -32.69 77.21 76.80
N ARG A 622 -31.75 77.70 75.97
CA ARG A 622 -31.98 78.14 74.58
C ARG A 622 -32.92 79.33 74.47
N ASN A 623 -33.23 79.77 73.24
CA ASN A 623 -34.12 80.91 72.98
C ASN A 623 -33.78 82.16 73.82
N CYS A 624 -32.49 82.46 73.97
CA CYS A 624 -31.99 83.62 74.71
C CYS A 624 -30.74 84.20 74.03
N VAL A 625 -30.36 85.40 74.48
CA VAL A 625 -29.16 86.12 74.02
C VAL A 625 -28.16 86.18 75.17
N CYS A 626 -26.91 85.81 74.91
CA CYS A 626 -25.81 86.00 75.85
C CYS A 626 -24.75 86.90 75.24
N LEU A 627 -24.12 87.73 76.07
CA LEU A 627 -22.96 88.56 75.73
C LEU A 627 -21.68 87.84 76.18
N ALA A 628 -20.63 87.91 75.36
CA ALA A 628 -19.32 87.29 75.61
C ALA A 628 -18.53 87.95 76.75
#